data_AF-A0A6N9GMR6-F1
#
_entry.id   AF-A0A6N9GMR6-F1
#
_cell.length_a   1.000
_cell.length_b   1.000
_cell.length_c   1.000
_cell.angle_alpha   90.00
_cell.angle_beta   90.00
_cell.angle_gamma   90.00
#
_symmetry.space_group_name_H-M   'P 1'
#
loop_
_entity.id
_entity.type
_entity.pdbx_description
1 polymer ?
#
loop_
_entity_poly.entity_id
_entity_poly.type
_entity_poly.pdbx_seq_one_letter_code
_entity_poly.pdbx_strand_id
1 'polypeptide(L)'
;MKQASQIAADFNAEIESLQQRNTASVRKLRRRLTAFLSYEDPSLVFRVARELLDKFGQRWVAYEVIANHHEAYLQLDEAALERLSSGIHSWDTVDAFARILSGPAWRDGLIADETIHGWALSENRWWRRAALVSTVALNVRTHGGKGDAKRTLSVCRALVDDRDDMVVKALSWALRELVVHDPASVVQFLADQDNELAARVKREVRNKLDTGLKTPTRFQN
;
A
#
# COMPACT_ATOMS: atom_id res chain seq x y z
N MET A 1 4.34 22.95 17.69
CA MET A 1 5.31 22.82 16.58
C MET A 1 6.67 22.36 17.07
N LYS A 2 7.33 23.09 18.00
CA LYS A 2 8.69 22.74 18.49
C LYS A 2 8.85 21.29 18.97
N GLN A 3 7.88 20.75 19.72
CA GLN A 3 7.94 19.38 20.26
C GLN A 3 8.00 18.30 19.15
N ALA A 4 7.15 18.39 18.13
CA ALA A 4 7.10 17.39 17.06
C ALA A 4 8.39 17.38 16.22
N SER A 5 8.89 18.57 15.87
CA SER A 5 10.16 18.70 15.15
C SER A 5 11.33 18.12 15.95
N GLN A 6 11.37 18.34 17.27
CA GLN A 6 12.41 17.78 18.12
C GLN A 6 12.35 16.24 18.15
N ILE A 7 11.16 15.67 18.38
CA ILE A 7 10.96 14.21 18.39
C ILE A 7 11.44 13.58 17.06
N ALA A 8 11.05 14.19 15.93
CA ALA A 8 11.43 13.69 14.61
C ALA A 8 12.95 13.82 14.36
N ALA A 9 13.56 14.93 14.78
CA ALA A 9 14.99 15.17 14.65
C ALA A 9 15.82 14.18 15.51
N ASP A 10 15.43 13.99 16.78
CA ASP A 10 16.09 13.05 17.68
C ASP A 10 16.01 11.62 17.14
N PHE A 11 14.84 11.23 16.65
CA PHE A 11 14.65 9.92 16.03
C PHE A 11 15.50 9.74 14.76
N ASN A 12 15.57 10.76 13.89
CA ASN A 12 16.40 10.69 12.68
C ASN A 12 17.89 10.62 13.04
N ALA A 13 18.34 11.37 14.06
CA ALA A 13 19.71 11.28 14.56
C ALA A 13 20.04 9.88 15.12
N GLU A 14 19.09 9.22 15.82
CA GLU A 14 19.26 7.83 16.24
C GLU A 14 19.43 6.89 15.03
N ILE A 15 18.64 7.07 13.95
CA ILE A 15 18.81 6.29 12.70
C ILE A 15 20.18 6.52 12.09
N GLU A 16 20.64 7.78 12.02
CA GLU A 16 21.94 8.12 11.47
C GLU A 16 23.10 7.53 12.30
N SER A 17 22.91 7.36 13.60
CA SER A 17 23.90 6.74 14.49
C SER A 17 23.96 5.20 14.40
N LEU A 18 23.03 4.54 13.70
CA LEU A 18 23.01 3.08 13.60
C LEU A 18 24.26 2.55 12.87
N GLN A 19 24.94 1.58 13.49
CA GLN A 19 26.03 0.83 12.86
C GLN A 19 25.59 0.13 11.57
N GLN A 20 24.35 -0.37 11.52
CA GLN A 20 23.74 -0.96 10.32
C GLN A 20 22.37 -0.33 10.06
N ARG A 21 22.29 0.48 9.00
CA ARG A 21 21.06 1.14 8.55
C ARG A 21 20.26 0.23 7.62
N ASN A 22 19.70 -0.84 8.19
CA ASN A 22 18.81 -1.75 7.49
C ASN A 22 17.38 -1.68 8.07
N THR A 23 16.43 -2.29 7.35
CA THR A 23 15.01 -2.33 7.72
C THR A 23 14.77 -2.82 9.15
N ALA A 24 15.48 -3.86 9.59
CA ALA A 24 15.27 -4.45 10.90
C ALA A 24 15.69 -3.49 12.02
N SER A 25 16.85 -2.85 11.87
CA SER A 25 17.36 -1.86 12.82
C SER A 25 16.43 -0.65 12.93
N VAL A 26 16.00 -0.09 11.79
CA VAL A 26 15.09 1.07 11.76
C VAL A 26 13.75 0.73 12.41
N ARG A 27 13.18 -0.46 12.15
CA ARG A 27 11.94 -0.90 12.79
C ARG A 27 12.07 -1.12 14.30
N LYS A 28 13.26 -1.47 14.81
CA LYS A 28 13.50 -1.54 16.25
C LYS A 28 13.38 -0.15 16.89
N LEU A 29 13.97 0.87 16.26
CA LEU A 29 13.82 2.26 16.71
C LEU A 29 12.37 2.74 16.56
N ARG A 30 11.73 2.50 15.42
CA ARG A 30 10.32 2.89 15.19
C ARG A 30 9.40 2.34 16.27
N ARG A 31 9.59 1.10 16.72
CA ARG A 31 8.81 0.51 17.82
C ARG A 31 8.94 1.29 19.14
N ARG A 32 10.14 1.78 19.47
CA ARG A 32 10.35 2.68 20.62
C ARG A 32 9.60 4.00 20.44
N LEU A 33 9.67 4.60 19.25
CA LEU A 33 8.92 5.82 18.93
C LEU A 33 7.40 5.60 19.03
N THR A 34 6.89 4.48 18.52
CA THR A 34 5.47 4.13 18.63
C THR A 34 5.06 3.97 20.10
N ALA A 35 5.86 3.29 20.92
CA ALA A 35 5.60 3.13 22.35
C ALA A 35 5.58 4.47 23.07
N PHE A 36 6.51 5.37 22.74
CA PHE A 36 6.54 6.72 23.28
C PHE A 36 5.29 7.53 22.91
N LEU A 37 4.83 7.42 21.65
CA LEU A 37 3.65 8.15 21.17
C LEU A 37 2.32 7.49 21.55
N SER A 38 2.29 6.33 22.21
CA SER A 38 1.07 5.50 22.32
C SER A 38 -0.10 6.14 23.07
N TYR A 39 0.18 7.11 23.94
CA TYR A 39 -0.83 7.85 24.72
C TYR A 39 -0.86 9.34 24.36
N GLU A 40 -0.16 9.73 23.30
CA GLU A 40 -0.11 11.11 22.85
C GLU A 40 -1.32 11.44 21.98
N ASP A 41 -1.66 12.73 21.93
CA ASP A 41 -2.77 13.20 21.10
C ASP A 41 -2.52 12.88 19.60
N PRO A 42 -3.53 12.42 18.85
CA PRO A 42 -3.42 12.15 17.42
C PRO A 42 -2.81 13.29 16.60
N SER A 43 -3.07 14.54 16.95
CA SER A 43 -2.49 15.70 16.27
C SER A 43 -0.97 15.79 16.46
N LEU A 44 -0.44 15.34 17.60
CA LEU A 44 1.01 15.21 17.78
C LEU A 44 1.58 14.12 16.88
N VAL A 45 0.92 12.95 16.83
CA VAL A 45 1.33 11.82 15.98
C VAL A 45 1.41 12.24 14.51
N PHE A 46 0.37 12.89 13.98
CA PHE A 46 0.38 13.41 12.60
C PHE A 46 1.44 14.49 12.37
N ARG A 47 1.74 15.33 13.36
CA ARG A 47 2.82 16.32 13.23
C ARG A 47 4.19 15.64 13.21
N VAL A 48 4.44 14.67 14.09
CA VAL A 48 5.70 13.89 14.08
C VAL A 48 5.86 13.14 12.77
N ALA A 49 4.81 12.47 12.29
CA ALA A 49 4.82 11.76 11.01
C ALA A 49 5.14 12.70 9.83
N ARG A 50 4.56 13.90 9.79
CA ARG A 50 4.87 14.90 8.76
C ARG A 50 6.31 15.39 8.84
N GLU A 51 6.82 15.68 10.03
CA GLU A 51 8.22 16.10 10.19
C GLU A 51 9.20 15.01 9.73
N LEU A 52 8.93 13.74 10.10
CA LEU A 52 9.68 12.58 9.61
C LEU A 52 9.64 12.44 8.09
N LEU A 53 8.47 12.65 7.50
CA LEU A 53 8.26 12.54 6.06
C LEU A 53 8.93 13.68 5.30
N ASP A 54 8.57 14.93 5.60
CA ASP A 54 8.86 16.11 4.78
C ASP A 54 10.31 16.58 4.96
N LYS A 55 10.87 16.46 6.17
CA LYS A 55 12.24 16.95 6.45
C LYS A 55 13.31 15.87 6.34
N PHE A 56 12.96 14.65 6.72
CA PHE A 56 13.95 13.56 6.84
C PHE A 56 13.75 12.44 5.82
N GLY A 57 12.69 12.49 5.01
CA GLY A 57 12.40 11.45 4.01
C GLY A 57 12.07 10.08 4.62
N GLN A 58 11.78 10.01 5.93
CA GLN A 58 11.51 8.77 6.68
C GLN A 58 10.06 8.29 6.46
N ARG A 59 9.66 8.18 5.18
CA ARG A 59 8.28 7.90 4.75
C ARG A 59 7.70 6.65 5.39
N TRP A 60 8.48 5.57 5.42
CA TRP A 60 8.00 4.32 5.99
C TRP A 60 7.72 4.42 7.49
N VAL A 61 8.61 5.10 8.23
CA VAL A 61 8.42 5.33 9.66
C VAL A 61 7.20 6.22 9.88
N ALA A 62 7.06 7.31 9.11
CA ALA A 62 5.92 8.22 9.19
C ALA A 62 4.58 7.47 9.02
N TYR A 63 4.50 6.56 8.07
CA TYR A 63 3.29 5.74 7.88
C TYR A 63 3.09 4.72 9.00
N GLU A 64 4.15 4.03 9.42
CA GLU A 64 4.04 3.03 10.47
C GLU A 64 3.68 3.66 11.83
N VAL A 65 4.11 4.88 12.17
CA VAL A 65 3.70 5.52 13.43
C VAL A 65 2.21 5.85 13.46
N ILE A 66 1.63 6.30 12.34
CA ILE A 66 0.19 6.54 12.23
C ILE A 66 -0.56 5.20 12.31
N ALA A 67 -0.16 4.22 11.49
CA ALA A 67 -0.84 2.93 11.41
C ALA A 67 -0.78 2.11 12.71
N ASN A 68 0.16 2.39 13.62
CA ASN A 68 0.30 1.71 14.90
C ASN A 68 -0.24 2.54 16.08
N HIS A 69 -0.85 3.70 15.83
CA HIS A 69 -1.50 4.50 16.85
C HIS A 69 -3.01 4.50 16.61
N HIS A 70 -3.78 3.80 17.44
CA HIS A 70 -5.20 3.52 17.22
C HIS A 70 -6.03 4.77 16.89
N GLU A 71 -5.96 5.82 17.72
CA GLU A 71 -6.80 7.01 17.51
C GLU A 71 -6.39 7.81 16.27
N ALA A 72 -5.09 8.03 16.04
CA ALA A 72 -4.57 8.65 14.82
C ALA A 72 -4.92 7.86 13.56
N TYR A 73 -4.89 6.53 13.62
CA TYR A 73 -5.32 5.68 12.51
C TYR A 73 -6.80 5.88 12.18
N LEU A 74 -7.68 5.90 13.19
CA LEU A 74 -9.12 6.13 13.00
C LEU A 74 -9.46 7.53 12.47
N GLN A 75 -8.52 8.49 12.58
CA GLN A 75 -8.66 9.83 12.00
C GLN A 75 -8.13 9.93 10.56
N LEU A 76 -7.68 8.83 9.95
CA LEU A 76 -7.36 8.83 8.52
C LEU A 76 -8.62 9.09 7.70
N ASP A 77 -8.59 10.16 6.92
CA ASP A 77 -9.58 10.49 5.90
C ASP A 77 -8.88 10.72 4.55
N GLU A 78 -9.66 10.99 3.50
CA GLU A 78 -9.15 11.27 2.17
C GLU A 78 -8.12 12.42 2.18
N ALA A 79 -8.43 13.51 2.87
CA ALA A 79 -7.55 14.68 2.93
C ALA A 79 -6.22 14.39 3.66
N ALA A 80 -6.23 13.56 4.70
CA ALA A 80 -5.03 13.13 5.41
C ALA A 80 -4.17 12.23 4.52
N LEU A 81 -4.78 11.29 3.80
CA LEU A 81 -4.09 10.42 2.86
C LEU A 81 -3.45 11.20 1.71
N GLU A 82 -4.15 12.18 1.14
CA GLU A 82 -3.59 13.06 0.11
C GLU A 82 -2.40 13.88 0.62
N ARG A 83 -2.47 14.42 1.84
CA ARG A 83 -1.30 15.09 2.43
C ARG A 83 -0.12 14.12 2.62
N LEU A 84 -0.38 12.90 3.08
CA LEU A 84 0.64 11.89 3.33
C LEU A 84 1.23 11.29 2.04
N SER A 85 0.52 11.41 0.91
CA SER A 85 0.98 10.95 -0.40
C SER A 85 2.00 11.90 -1.05
N SER A 86 2.20 13.09 -0.48
CA SER A 86 3.16 14.08 -0.95
C SER A 86 4.54 13.45 -1.19
N GLY A 87 5.12 13.71 -2.37
CA GLY A 87 6.45 13.25 -2.77
C GLY A 87 6.54 11.77 -3.16
N ILE A 88 5.43 11.05 -3.36
CA ILE A 88 5.45 9.71 -3.98
C ILE A 88 5.89 9.84 -5.44
N HIS A 89 6.94 9.12 -5.82
CA HIS A 89 7.51 9.17 -7.17
C HIS A 89 8.19 7.85 -7.60
N SER A 90 8.00 6.78 -6.83
CA SER A 90 8.62 5.47 -7.09
C SER A 90 7.67 4.33 -6.69
N TRP A 91 7.95 3.12 -7.21
CA TRP A 91 7.13 1.95 -6.92
C TRP A 91 7.16 1.56 -5.43
N ASP A 92 8.31 1.72 -4.76
CA ASP A 92 8.47 1.39 -3.35
C ASP A 92 7.74 2.39 -2.44
N THR A 93 7.77 3.69 -2.78
CA THR A 93 7.10 4.73 -1.99
C THR A 93 5.57 4.66 -2.10
N VAL A 94 5.04 4.39 -3.30
CA VAL A 94 3.59 4.20 -3.48
C VAL A 94 3.09 2.89 -2.86
N ASP A 95 3.87 1.81 -2.96
CA ASP A 95 3.46 0.53 -2.37
C ASP A 95 3.43 0.60 -0.84
N ALA A 96 4.38 1.31 -0.24
CA ALA A 96 4.37 1.58 1.20
C ALA A 96 3.12 2.38 1.61
N PHE A 97 2.79 3.44 0.88
CA PHE A 97 1.59 4.23 1.12
C PHE A 97 0.33 3.38 1.03
N ALA A 98 0.17 2.63 -0.06
CA ALA A 98 -1.01 1.85 -0.32
C ALA A 98 -1.21 0.69 0.65
N ARG A 99 -0.13 0.01 1.05
CA ARG A 99 -0.22 -1.15 1.94
C ARG A 99 -0.33 -0.78 3.42
N ILE A 100 0.20 0.36 3.83
CA ILE A 100 0.27 0.75 5.26
C ILE A 100 -0.87 1.68 5.63
N LEU A 101 -1.28 2.56 4.70
CA LEU A 101 -2.30 3.59 4.98
C LEU A 101 -3.56 3.37 4.16
N SER A 102 -3.57 3.65 2.86
CA SER A 102 -4.83 3.77 2.12
C SER A 102 -5.59 2.46 1.97
N GLY A 103 -4.90 1.33 1.73
CA GLY A 103 -5.52 0.02 1.63
C GLY A 103 -6.18 -0.42 2.95
N PRO A 104 -5.47 -0.39 4.09
CA PRO A 104 -6.09 -0.64 5.40
C PRO A 104 -7.22 0.33 5.71
N ALA A 105 -7.03 1.64 5.50
CA ALA A 105 -8.08 2.64 5.75
C ALA A 105 -9.35 2.35 4.92
N TRP A 106 -9.19 1.96 3.65
CA TRP A 106 -10.30 1.55 2.79
C TRP A 106 -10.96 0.25 3.24
N ARG A 107 -10.16 -0.74 3.64
CA ARG A 107 -10.67 -2.00 4.19
C ARG A 107 -11.57 -1.76 5.41
N ASP A 108 -11.12 -0.87 6.29
CA ASP A 108 -11.73 -0.61 7.59
C ASP A 108 -12.81 0.49 7.52
N GLY A 109 -13.14 0.96 6.31
CA GLY A 109 -14.26 1.88 6.06
C GLY A 109 -13.99 3.34 6.42
N LEU A 110 -12.73 3.73 6.58
CA LEU A 110 -12.33 5.10 6.88
C LEU A 110 -12.35 6.01 5.64
N ILE A 111 -12.25 5.43 4.45
CA ILE A 111 -12.43 6.12 3.16
C ILE A 111 -13.40 5.36 2.27
N ALA A 112 -14.04 6.09 1.36
CA ALA A 112 -15.06 5.56 0.47
C ALA A 112 -14.47 4.87 -0.75
N ASP A 113 -15.27 4.04 -1.43
CA ASP A 113 -14.89 3.38 -2.68
C ASP A 113 -14.55 4.42 -3.76
N GLU A 114 -15.27 5.54 -3.77
CA GLU A 114 -15.11 6.67 -4.69
C GLU A 114 -13.72 7.28 -4.63
N THR A 115 -13.10 7.35 -3.45
CA THR A 115 -11.73 7.87 -3.28
C THR A 115 -10.73 7.01 -4.07
N ILE A 116 -10.80 5.68 -3.91
CA ILE A 116 -9.92 4.74 -4.61
C ILE A 116 -10.21 4.71 -6.11
N HIS A 117 -11.49 4.79 -6.49
CA HIS A 117 -11.90 4.87 -7.89
C HIS A 117 -11.42 6.16 -8.58
N GLY A 118 -11.46 7.30 -7.87
CA GLY A 118 -10.89 8.56 -8.36
C GLY A 118 -9.40 8.44 -8.66
N TRP A 119 -8.63 7.75 -7.80
CA TRP A 119 -7.20 7.51 -8.05
C TRP A 119 -6.95 6.62 -9.27
N ALA A 120 -7.82 5.64 -9.52
CA ALA A 120 -7.73 4.77 -10.70
C ALA A 120 -7.92 5.55 -12.01
N LEU A 121 -8.61 6.69 -11.99
CA LEU A 121 -8.82 7.56 -13.15
C LEU A 121 -7.79 8.68 -13.30
N SER A 122 -6.83 8.79 -12.37
CA SER A 122 -5.83 9.86 -12.37
C SER A 122 -4.88 9.77 -13.56
N GLU A 123 -4.48 10.91 -14.13
CA GLU A 123 -3.40 10.98 -15.12
C GLU A 123 -2.04 10.56 -14.55
N ASN A 124 -1.86 10.64 -13.23
CA ASN A 124 -0.63 10.25 -12.56
C ASN A 124 -0.58 8.72 -12.36
N ARG A 125 0.44 8.08 -12.94
CA ARG A 125 0.66 6.62 -12.83
C ARG A 125 0.74 6.11 -11.39
N TRP A 126 1.24 6.92 -10.45
CA TRP A 126 1.38 6.52 -9.06
C TRP A 126 0.04 6.48 -8.34
N TRP A 127 -0.91 7.37 -8.68
CA TRP A 127 -2.28 7.27 -8.15
C TRP A 127 -3.00 6.05 -8.70
N ARG A 128 -2.87 5.75 -10.00
CA ARG A 128 -3.43 4.52 -10.59
C ARG A 128 -2.83 3.26 -9.96
N ARG A 129 -1.51 3.25 -9.72
CA ARG A 129 -0.85 2.17 -8.97
C ARG A 129 -1.34 2.09 -7.52
N ALA A 130 -1.51 3.22 -6.83
CA ALA A 130 -2.00 3.26 -5.45
C ALA A 130 -3.41 2.66 -5.35
N ALA A 131 -4.28 2.91 -6.33
CA ALA A 131 -5.61 2.30 -6.39
C ALA A 131 -5.52 0.77 -6.42
N LEU A 132 -4.73 0.22 -7.36
CA LEU A 132 -4.54 -1.24 -7.48
C LEU A 132 -3.88 -1.84 -6.24
N VAL A 133 -2.84 -1.22 -5.71
CA VAL A 133 -2.12 -1.76 -4.54
C VAL A 133 -2.94 -1.63 -3.26
N SER A 134 -3.87 -0.67 -3.16
CA SER A 134 -4.81 -0.61 -2.03
C SER A 134 -5.69 -1.85 -1.94
N THR A 135 -6.04 -2.47 -3.07
CA THR A 135 -6.77 -3.76 -3.10
C THR A 135 -5.98 -4.91 -2.46
N VAL A 136 -4.64 -4.84 -2.44
CA VAL A 136 -3.79 -5.87 -1.82
C VAL A 136 -4.08 -5.98 -0.32
N ALA A 137 -4.35 -4.87 0.37
CA ALA A 137 -4.70 -4.89 1.79
C ALA A 137 -6.05 -5.57 2.08
N LEU A 138 -6.97 -5.60 1.10
CA LEU A 138 -8.24 -6.32 1.19
C LEU A 138 -8.03 -7.85 1.17
N ASN A 139 -6.98 -8.30 0.48
CA ASN A 139 -6.78 -9.72 0.13
C ASN A 139 -5.61 -10.37 0.89
N VAL A 140 -4.65 -9.64 1.46
CA VAL A 140 -3.54 -10.27 2.20
C VAL A 140 -3.94 -10.61 3.64
N ARG A 141 -4.11 -11.92 3.93
CA ARG A 141 -4.53 -12.44 5.24
C ARG A 141 -3.65 -12.00 6.40
N THR A 142 -2.32 -12.03 6.23
CA THR A 142 -1.36 -11.64 7.27
C THR A 142 -1.44 -10.17 7.67
N HIS A 143 -2.16 -9.36 6.90
CA HIS A 143 -2.37 -7.94 7.16
C HIS A 143 -3.85 -7.62 7.44
N GLY A 144 -4.69 -8.63 7.74
CA GLY A 144 -6.11 -8.47 8.07
C GLY A 144 -7.08 -8.58 6.89
N GLY A 145 -6.58 -8.82 5.67
CA GLY A 145 -7.42 -9.00 4.48
C GLY A 145 -8.23 -10.29 4.53
N LYS A 146 -9.53 -10.19 4.25
CA LYS A 146 -10.48 -11.32 4.24
C LYS A 146 -10.92 -11.75 2.83
N GLY A 147 -10.40 -11.07 1.81
CA GLY A 147 -10.86 -11.22 0.43
C GLY A 147 -12.00 -10.27 0.12
N ASP A 148 -11.90 -9.54 -0.99
CA ASP A 148 -12.99 -8.68 -1.48
C ASP A 148 -12.97 -8.64 -3.00
N ALA A 149 -13.63 -9.64 -3.62
CA ALA A 149 -13.67 -9.77 -5.07
C ALA A 149 -14.35 -8.58 -5.73
N LYS A 150 -15.46 -8.08 -5.15
CA LYS A 150 -16.24 -6.98 -5.72
C LYS A 150 -15.38 -5.71 -5.84
N ARG A 151 -14.80 -5.23 -4.74
CA ARG A 151 -13.98 -4.00 -4.75
C ARG A 151 -12.70 -4.18 -5.56
N THR A 152 -12.03 -5.33 -5.41
CA THR A 152 -10.78 -5.60 -6.14
C THR A 152 -10.99 -5.61 -7.65
N LEU A 153 -11.99 -6.36 -8.14
CA LEU A 153 -12.27 -6.46 -9.58
C LEU A 153 -12.83 -5.15 -10.15
N SER A 154 -13.55 -4.36 -9.35
CA SER A 154 -14.00 -3.02 -9.76
C SER A 154 -12.81 -2.11 -10.13
N VAL A 155 -11.80 -2.04 -9.25
CA VAL A 155 -10.57 -1.26 -9.52
C VAL A 155 -9.77 -1.86 -10.68
N CYS A 156 -9.65 -3.19 -10.75
CA CYS A 156 -8.94 -3.86 -11.84
C CYS A 156 -9.56 -3.56 -13.21
N ARG A 157 -10.90 -3.49 -13.28
CA ARG A 157 -11.63 -3.19 -14.53
C ARG A 157 -11.40 -1.77 -15.01
N ALA A 158 -11.32 -0.81 -14.09
CA ALA A 158 -11.03 0.59 -14.43
C ALA A 158 -9.63 0.79 -15.05
N LEU A 159 -8.71 -0.15 -14.85
CA LEU A 159 -7.30 -0.06 -15.25
C LEU A 159 -6.87 -1.20 -16.18
N VAL A 160 -7.83 -1.91 -16.78
CA VAL A 160 -7.59 -3.13 -17.55
C VAL A 160 -6.78 -2.89 -18.83
N ASP A 161 -7.00 -1.75 -19.49
CA ASP A 161 -6.30 -1.32 -20.71
C ASP A 161 -5.06 -0.44 -20.42
N ASP A 162 -4.70 -0.20 -19.14
CA ASP A 162 -3.50 0.57 -18.83
C ASP A 162 -2.24 -0.18 -19.32
N ARG A 163 -1.34 0.54 -19.99
CA ARG A 163 -0.12 0.01 -20.60
C ARG A 163 1.16 0.43 -19.89
N ASP A 164 1.07 1.26 -18.85
CA ASP A 164 2.22 1.60 -18.01
C ASP A 164 2.71 0.37 -17.25
N ASP A 165 3.99 0.00 -17.40
CA ASP A 165 4.55 -1.21 -16.78
C ASP A 165 4.39 -1.23 -15.25
N MET A 166 4.42 -0.07 -14.57
CA MET A 166 4.19 0.01 -13.13
C MET A 166 2.74 -0.27 -12.75
N VAL A 167 1.78 0.18 -13.56
CA VAL A 167 0.35 -0.08 -13.33
C VAL A 167 0.01 -1.54 -13.67
N VAL A 168 0.49 -2.04 -14.81
CA VAL A 168 0.31 -3.44 -15.26
C VAL A 168 0.83 -4.44 -14.22
N LYS A 169 1.98 -4.17 -13.61
CA LYS A 169 2.53 -5.01 -12.52
C LYS A 169 1.65 -4.99 -11.28
N ALA A 170 1.07 -3.83 -10.93
CA ALA A 170 0.14 -3.73 -9.82
C ALA A 170 -1.18 -4.46 -10.10
N LEU A 171 -1.68 -4.41 -11.33
CA LEU A 171 -2.89 -5.13 -11.76
C LEU A 171 -2.71 -6.64 -11.63
N SER A 172 -1.57 -7.16 -12.12
CA SER A 172 -1.21 -8.56 -11.89
C SER A 172 -1.12 -8.91 -10.42
N TRP A 173 -0.56 -8.02 -9.58
CA TRP A 173 -0.46 -8.28 -8.16
C TRP A 173 -1.83 -8.35 -7.48
N ALA A 174 -2.70 -7.37 -7.71
CA ALA A 174 -4.06 -7.33 -7.17
C ALA A 174 -4.83 -8.63 -7.46
N LEU A 175 -4.85 -9.06 -8.73
CA LEU A 175 -5.53 -10.28 -9.13
C LEU A 175 -4.93 -11.53 -8.48
N ARG A 176 -3.60 -11.64 -8.38
CA ARG A 176 -2.94 -12.81 -7.74
C ARG A 176 -3.21 -12.92 -6.25
N GLU A 177 -3.40 -11.81 -5.55
CA GLU A 177 -3.80 -11.84 -4.14
C GLU A 177 -5.27 -12.25 -4.00
N LEU A 178 -6.13 -11.85 -4.94
CA LEU A 178 -7.53 -12.26 -4.97
C LEU A 178 -7.73 -13.76 -5.27
N VAL A 179 -6.86 -14.37 -6.09
CA VAL A 179 -6.91 -15.82 -6.41
C VAL A 179 -7.01 -16.70 -5.16
N VAL A 180 -6.40 -16.28 -4.04
CA VAL A 180 -6.39 -17.04 -2.78
C VAL A 180 -7.77 -17.11 -2.12
N HIS A 181 -8.69 -16.20 -2.46
CA HIS A 181 -10.02 -16.09 -1.89
C HIS A 181 -11.13 -16.44 -2.86
N ASP A 182 -11.00 -16.01 -4.12
CA ASP A 182 -12.03 -16.20 -5.14
C ASP A 182 -11.41 -16.46 -6.52
N PRO A 183 -10.87 -17.68 -6.74
CA PRO A 183 -10.27 -18.03 -8.02
C PRO A 183 -11.30 -18.05 -9.16
N ALA A 184 -12.57 -18.36 -8.88
CA ALA A 184 -13.63 -18.43 -9.88
C ALA A 184 -13.91 -17.04 -10.49
N SER A 185 -14.06 -16.01 -9.66
CA SER A 185 -14.24 -14.64 -10.15
C SER A 185 -13.02 -14.11 -10.90
N VAL A 186 -11.80 -14.52 -10.52
CA VAL A 186 -10.58 -14.17 -11.26
C VAL A 186 -10.54 -14.85 -12.63
N VAL A 187 -10.92 -16.12 -12.74
CA VAL A 187 -11.01 -16.84 -14.02
C VAL A 187 -12.01 -16.16 -14.94
N GLN A 188 -13.20 -15.83 -14.43
CA GLN A 188 -14.22 -15.10 -15.19
C GLN A 188 -13.69 -13.73 -15.66
N PHE A 189 -13.06 -12.97 -14.77
CA PHE A 189 -12.47 -11.67 -15.12
C PHE A 189 -11.42 -11.79 -16.23
N LEU A 190 -10.54 -12.79 -16.19
CA LEU A 190 -9.56 -13.01 -17.26
C LEU A 190 -10.21 -13.36 -18.61
N ALA A 191 -11.32 -14.11 -18.60
CA ALA A 191 -12.04 -14.46 -19.80
C ALA A 191 -12.77 -13.24 -20.40
N ASP A 192 -13.48 -12.48 -19.57
CA ASP A 192 -14.23 -11.29 -19.97
C ASP A 192 -13.33 -10.18 -20.53
N GLN A 193 -12.07 -10.14 -20.11
CA GLN A 193 -11.13 -9.06 -20.40
C GLN A 193 -9.93 -9.52 -21.24
N ASP A 194 -9.99 -10.69 -21.89
CA ASP A 194 -8.80 -11.29 -22.52
C ASP A 194 -8.19 -10.39 -23.61
N ASN A 195 -9.02 -9.67 -24.36
CA ASN A 195 -8.57 -8.77 -25.45
C ASN A 195 -7.90 -7.48 -24.93
N GLU A 196 -8.26 -7.02 -23.74
CA GLU A 196 -7.77 -5.76 -23.18
C GLU A 196 -6.56 -5.99 -22.26
N LEU A 197 -6.56 -7.07 -21.49
CA LEU A 197 -5.51 -7.35 -20.52
C LEU A 197 -4.12 -7.49 -21.15
N ALA A 198 -3.14 -6.80 -20.55
CA ALA A 198 -1.74 -6.96 -20.93
C ALA A 198 -1.29 -8.42 -20.79
N ALA A 199 -0.55 -8.94 -21.77
CA ALA A 199 -0.12 -10.35 -21.81
C ALA A 199 0.62 -10.81 -20.54
N ARG A 200 1.38 -9.90 -19.89
CA ARG A 200 2.04 -10.15 -18.60
C ARG A 200 1.04 -10.55 -17.52
N VAL A 201 -0.08 -9.82 -17.40
CA VAL A 201 -1.11 -10.07 -16.38
C VAL A 201 -1.71 -11.45 -16.59
N LYS A 202 -2.13 -11.76 -17.82
CA LYS A 202 -2.70 -13.06 -18.17
C LYS A 202 -1.78 -14.20 -17.78
N ARG A 203 -0.49 -14.11 -18.14
CA ARG A 203 0.51 -15.13 -17.83
C ARG A 203 0.73 -15.29 -16.32
N GLU A 204 1.00 -14.20 -15.60
CA GLU A 204 1.33 -14.26 -14.18
C GLU A 204 0.15 -14.68 -13.30
N VAL A 205 -1.08 -14.33 -13.68
CA VAL A 205 -2.30 -14.73 -12.96
C VAL A 205 -2.67 -16.19 -13.27
N ARG A 206 -2.58 -16.64 -14.53
CA ARG A 206 -2.78 -18.05 -14.89
C ARG A 206 -1.79 -18.97 -14.18
N ASN A 207 -0.51 -18.61 -14.16
CA ASN A 207 0.50 -19.34 -13.36
C ASN A 207 0.09 -19.47 -11.89
N LYS A 208 -0.44 -18.39 -11.29
CA LYS A 208 -0.89 -18.38 -9.89
C LYS A 208 -2.10 -19.28 -9.67
N LEU A 209 -3.04 -19.31 -10.61
CA LEU A 209 -4.19 -20.21 -10.60
C LEU A 209 -3.76 -21.68 -10.71
N ASP A 210 -2.85 -21.99 -11.65
CA ASP A 210 -2.47 -23.36 -11.98
C ASP A 210 -1.52 -23.99 -10.95
N THR A 211 -0.58 -23.20 -10.42
CA THR A 211 0.55 -23.72 -9.63
C THR A 211 0.64 -23.14 -8.21
N GLY A 212 -0.19 -22.15 -7.88
CA GLY A 212 -0.05 -21.37 -6.66
C GLY A 212 1.17 -20.42 -6.65
N LEU A 213 2.01 -20.42 -7.68
CA LEU A 213 3.22 -19.59 -7.81
C LEU A 213 3.07 -18.52 -8.89
N LYS A 214 3.76 -17.37 -8.71
CA LYS A 214 3.82 -16.31 -9.74
C LYS A 214 4.58 -16.78 -10.99
N THR A 215 5.72 -17.43 -10.77
CA THR A 215 6.59 -17.97 -11.81
C THR A 215 7.04 -19.36 -11.37
N PRO A 216 6.36 -20.44 -11.79
CA PRO A 216 6.79 -21.80 -11.48
C PRO A 216 8.11 -22.11 -12.19
N THR A 217 9.00 -22.81 -11.51
CA THR A 217 10.26 -23.30 -12.11
C THR A 217 9.91 -24.32 -13.18
N ARG A 218 10.34 -24.12 -14.43
CA ARG A 218 10.22 -25.14 -15.47
C ARG A 218 11.28 -26.21 -15.21
N PHE A 219 10.88 -27.40 -14.79
CA PHE A 219 11.74 -28.57 -14.96
C PHE A 219 11.74 -28.89 -16.46
N GLN A 220 12.89 -28.71 -17.12
CA GLN A 220 13.12 -29.27 -18.44
C GLN A 220 13.33 -30.77 -18.26
N ASN A 221 12.42 -31.58 -18.79
CA ASN A 221 12.69 -32.98 -19.10
C ASN A 221 13.31 -33.06 -20.49
#